data_AF-A0A4Y8CA94-F1
#
_entry.id   AF-A0A4Y8CA94-F1
#
_cell.length_a   1.000
_cell.length_b   1.000
_cell.length_c   1.000
_cell.angle_alpha   90.00
_cell.angle_beta   90.00
_cell.angle_gamma   90.00
#
_symmetry.space_group_name_H-M   'P 1'
#
loop_
_entity.id
_entity.type
_entity.pdbx_description
1 polymer ?
#
loop_
_entity_poly.entity_id
_entity_poly.type
_entity_poly.pdbx_seq_one_letter_code
_entity_poly.pdbx_strand_id
1 'polypeptide(L)'
;MLLPLSVFYAFFAILNTFFRKKIVFKKPVISVGNLSFGGNGKTPLCKAIAREFDGVFIVLRGYKRKSKGLFVVKNQNEILCTLTQSGDEAMEYAFEENIKGVIVSEDRV
;
A
#
# COMPACT_ATOMS: atom_id res chain seq x y z
N MET A 1 -22.54 21.50 -7.17
CA MET A 1 -22.55 22.17 -5.84
C MET A 1 -21.38 21.76 -4.91
N LEU A 2 -20.45 20.88 -5.32
CA LEU A 2 -19.25 20.51 -4.52
C LEU A 2 -17.95 21.23 -4.94
N LEU A 3 -17.99 21.98 -6.05
CA LEU A 3 -16.87 22.77 -6.59
C LEU A 3 -16.12 23.62 -5.55
N PRO A 4 -16.79 24.43 -4.68
CA PRO A 4 -16.06 25.23 -3.70
C PRO A 4 -15.24 24.36 -2.73
N LEU A 5 -15.79 23.22 -2.28
CA LEU A 5 -15.07 22.27 -1.44
C LEU A 5 -13.88 21.63 -2.16
N SER A 6 -14.03 21.32 -3.45
CA SER A 6 -12.94 20.79 -4.28
C SER A 6 -11.77 21.76 -4.41
N VAL A 7 -12.05 23.06 -4.54
CA VAL A 7 -11.00 24.10 -4.61
C VAL A 7 -10.23 24.18 -3.29
N PHE A 8 -10.92 24.19 -2.15
CA PHE A 8 -10.27 24.15 -0.84
C PHE A 8 -9.39 22.90 -0.66
N TYR A 9 -9.92 21.72 -1.01
CA TYR A 9 -9.15 20.48 -0.96
C TYR A 9 -7.87 20.54 -1.82
N ALA A 10 -7.98 21.04 -3.05
CA ALA A 10 -6.84 21.19 -3.94
C ALA A 10 -5.79 22.15 -3.38
N PHE A 11 -6.21 23.28 -2.82
CA PHE A 11 -5.30 24.25 -2.18
C PHE A 11 -4.48 23.63 -1.06
N PHE A 12 -5.12 22.91 -0.12
CA PHE A 12 -4.41 22.22 0.96
C PHE A 12 -3.52 21.08 0.46
N ALA A 13 -3.93 20.34 -0.57
CA ALA A 13 -3.13 19.27 -1.16
C ALA A 13 -1.84 19.81 -1.81
N ILE A 14 -1.93 20.93 -2.52
CA ILE A 14 -0.77 21.63 -3.11
C ILE A 14 0.17 22.10 -1.99
N LEU A 15 -0.37 22.78 -0.97
CA LEU A 15 0.42 23.26 0.16
C LEU A 15 1.17 22.12 0.87
N ASN A 16 0.50 20.99 1.12
CA ASN A 16 1.11 19.82 1.75
C ASN A 16 2.23 19.21 0.88
N THR A 17 2.16 19.34 -0.44
CA THR A 17 3.20 18.82 -1.34
C THR A 17 4.52 19.56 -1.16
N PHE A 18 4.48 20.87 -0.90
CA PHE A 18 5.69 21.67 -0.62
C PHE A 18 6.39 21.29 0.68
N PHE A 19 5.65 20.80 1.69
CA PHE A 19 6.21 20.43 2.99
C PHE A 19 6.75 18.99 3.05
N ARG A 20 6.54 18.16 2.01
CA ARG A 20 6.97 16.76 2.02
C ARG A 20 8.48 16.64 1.81
N LYS A 21 9.15 16.00 2.76
CA LYS A 21 10.56 15.62 2.63
C LYS A 21 10.71 14.36 1.79
N LYS A 22 11.70 14.36 0.89
CA LYS A 22 12.08 13.16 0.14
C LYS A 22 12.83 12.21 1.07
N ILE A 23 12.40 10.96 1.10
CA ILE A 23 13.05 9.89 1.85
C ILE A 23 13.75 8.99 0.85
N VAL A 24 15.00 8.62 1.14
CA VAL A 24 15.81 7.76 0.28
C VAL A 24 15.97 6.42 0.98
N PHE A 25 15.54 5.36 0.31
CA PHE A 25 15.70 3.99 0.78
C PHE A 25 16.93 3.35 0.14
N LYS A 26 17.61 2.47 0.87
CA LYS A 26 18.79 1.73 0.39
C LYS A 26 18.43 0.62 -0.64
N LYS A 27 17.17 0.20 -0.66
CA LYS A 27 16.63 -0.82 -1.55
C LYS A 27 15.74 -0.18 -2.61
N PRO A 28 15.60 -0.77 -3.82
CA PRO A 28 14.68 -0.25 -4.83
C PRO A 28 13.24 -0.34 -4.33
N VAL A 29 12.49 0.75 -4.48
CA VAL A 29 11.08 0.84 -4.06
C VAL A 29 10.23 1.27 -5.25
N ILE A 30 9.21 0.48 -5.57
CA ILE A 30 8.22 0.80 -6.60
C ILE A 30 6.94 1.22 -5.89
N SER A 31 6.44 2.42 -6.18
CA SER A 31 5.16 2.91 -5.63
C SER A 31 4.05 2.74 -6.66
N VAL A 32 3.03 1.95 -6.31
CA VAL A 32 1.83 1.77 -7.14
C VAL A 32 0.67 2.55 -6.51
N GLY A 33 0.15 3.54 -7.26
CA GLY A 33 -0.88 4.47 -6.81
C GLY A 33 -1.89 4.81 -7.90
N ASN A 34 -2.89 5.62 -7.56
CA ASN A 34 -3.86 6.18 -8.51
C ASN A 34 -4.30 7.53 -7.97
N LEU A 35 -4.72 8.41 -8.88
CA LEU A 35 -5.24 9.74 -8.60
C LEU A 35 -6.73 9.73 -8.27
N SER A 36 -7.47 8.72 -8.73
CA SER A 36 -8.90 8.58 -8.51
C SER A 36 -9.24 7.57 -7.41
N PHE A 37 -10.29 7.85 -6.65
CA PHE A 37 -10.92 6.89 -5.75
C PHE A 37 -11.71 5.85 -6.57
N GLY A 38 -11.71 4.58 -6.13
CA GLY A 38 -12.41 3.47 -6.79
C GLY A 38 -11.50 2.33 -7.24
N GLY A 39 -12.11 1.27 -7.80
CA GLY A 39 -11.45 0.05 -8.29
C GLY A 39 -10.72 0.28 -9.61
N ASN A 40 -9.57 0.93 -9.56
CA ASN A 40 -8.81 1.33 -10.74
C ASN A 40 -7.68 0.34 -11.10
N GLY A 41 -7.87 -0.96 -10.86
CA GLY A 41 -6.90 -1.99 -11.26
C GLY A 41 -5.54 -1.94 -10.56
N LYS A 42 -5.39 -1.24 -9.43
CA LYS A 42 -4.12 -1.19 -8.67
C LYS A 42 -3.62 -2.59 -8.29
N THR A 43 -4.54 -3.42 -7.80
CA THR A 43 -4.23 -4.78 -7.35
C THR A 43 -3.71 -5.67 -8.48
N PRO A 44 -4.40 -5.80 -9.63
CA PRO A 44 -3.87 -6.57 -10.74
C PRO A 44 -2.56 -5.99 -11.30
N LEU A 45 -2.41 -4.66 -11.36
CA LEU A 45 -1.14 -4.04 -11.80
C LEU A 45 0.02 -4.36 -10.84
N CYS A 46 -0.22 -4.24 -9.53
CA CYS A 46 0.80 -4.52 -8.53
C CYS A 46 1.22 -6.00 -8.54
N LYS A 47 0.26 -6.92 -8.72
CA LYS A 47 0.53 -8.35 -8.91
C LYS A 47 1.31 -8.63 -10.18
N ALA A 48 0.97 -7.98 -11.30
CA ALA A 48 1.72 -8.11 -12.55
C ALA A 48 3.17 -7.67 -12.38
N ILE A 49 3.41 -6.50 -11.77
CA ILE A 49 4.77 -6.02 -11.47
C ILE A 49 5.50 -7.01 -10.55
N ALA A 50 4.84 -7.52 -9.51
CA ALA A 50 5.46 -8.45 -8.57
C ALA A 50 5.89 -9.79 -9.20
N ARG A 51 5.31 -10.19 -10.33
CA ARG A 51 5.70 -11.41 -11.07
C ARG A 51 6.99 -11.23 -11.88
N GLU A 52 7.37 -10.00 -12.19
CA GLU A 52 8.59 -9.70 -12.96
C GLU A 52 9.87 -9.71 -12.09
N PHE A 53 9.74 -9.89 -10.78
CA PHE A 53 10.86 -9.85 -9.84
C PHE A 53 10.80 -10.98 -8.82
N ASP A 54 11.98 -11.48 -8.43
CA ASP A 54 12.11 -12.45 -7.34
C ASP A 54 12.27 -11.75 -5.99
N GLY A 55 11.69 -12.33 -4.94
CA GLY A 55 11.92 -11.86 -3.56
C GLY A 55 11.16 -10.59 -3.20
N VAL A 56 10.01 -10.32 -3.83
CA VAL A 56 9.26 -9.07 -3.64
C VAL A 56 8.58 -9.02 -2.27
N PHE A 57 8.70 -7.86 -1.63
CA PHE A 57 7.95 -7.48 -0.44
C PHE A 57 6.96 -6.38 -0.77
N ILE A 58 5.71 -6.54 -0.35
CA ILE A 58 4.66 -5.55 -0.55
C ILE A 58 4.35 -4.85 0.77
N VAL A 59 4.34 -3.52 0.73
CA VAL A 59 3.98 -2.67 1.88
C VAL A 59 2.65 -1.97 1.59
N LEU A 60 1.64 -2.29 2.37
CA LEU A 60 0.29 -1.72 2.26
C LEU A 60 -0.04 -0.86 3.47
N ARG A 61 -1.06 -0.02 3.33
CA ARG A 61 -1.57 0.75 4.48
C ARG A 61 -2.37 -0.14 5.44
N GLY A 62 -2.99 -1.22 4.92
CA GLY A 62 -3.90 -2.06 5.70
C GLY A 62 -5.21 -1.35 6.03
N TYR A 63 -5.97 -0.94 5.01
CA TYR A 63 -7.24 -0.23 5.21
C TYR A 63 -8.26 -1.12 5.96
N LYS A 64 -9.01 -0.54 6.92
CA LYS A 64 -10.04 -1.21 7.74
C LYS A 64 -9.59 -2.42 8.59
N ARG A 65 -8.29 -2.67 8.75
CA ARG A 65 -7.79 -3.74 9.64
C ARG A 65 -7.99 -3.39 11.12
N LYS A 66 -8.03 -4.42 11.98
CA LYS A 66 -8.10 -4.24 13.45
C LYS A 66 -6.74 -4.01 14.11
N SER A 67 -5.66 -4.49 13.50
CA SER A 67 -4.29 -4.29 14.02
C SER A 67 -3.83 -2.83 13.81
N LYS A 68 -2.86 -2.37 14.60
CA LYS A 68 -2.29 -1.01 14.52
C LYS A 68 -0.77 -1.07 14.45
N GLY A 69 -0.15 -0.08 13.81
CA GLY A 69 1.30 -0.04 13.64
C GLY A 69 1.80 -1.06 12.62
N LEU A 70 3.13 -1.22 12.56
CA LEU A 70 3.75 -2.18 11.64
C LEU A 70 3.37 -3.60 12.01
N PHE A 71 2.85 -4.34 11.03
CA PHE A 71 2.43 -5.71 11.22
C PHE A 71 2.77 -6.55 9.99
N VAL A 72 3.38 -7.72 10.21
CA VAL A 72 3.79 -8.62 9.14
C VAL A 72 2.66 -9.61 8.87
N VAL A 73 2.15 -9.60 7.64
CA VAL A 73 1.06 -10.48 7.20
C VAL A 73 1.61 -11.79 6.62
N LYS A 74 2.70 -11.69 5.85
CA LYS A 74 3.37 -12.82 5.23
C LYS A 74 4.87 -12.64 5.31
N ASN A 75 5.59 -13.73 5.60
CA ASN A 75 7.04 -13.78 5.55
C ASN A 75 7.51 -15.10 4.94
N GLN A 76 8.41 -15.05 3.97
CA GLN A 76 8.99 -16.24 3.31
C GLN A 76 7.96 -17.30 2.91
N ASN A 77 6.83 -16.87 2.34
CA ASN A 77 5.69 -17.74 1.96
C ASN A 77 4.79 -18.26 3.09
N GLU A 78 5.10 -17.96 4.34
CA GLU A 78 4.22 -18.28 5.47
C GLU A 78 3.29 -17.11 5.79
N ILE A 79 2.00 -17.40 5.87
CA ILE A 79 0.98 -16.44 6.32
C ILE A 79 0.98 -16.45 7.85
N LEU A 80 1.25 -15.29 8.45
CA LEU A 80 1.46 -15.16 9.89
C LEU A 80 0.23 -14.63 10.65
N CYS A 81 -0.86 -14.31 9.95
CA CYS A 81 -2.00 -13.68 10.58
C CYS A 81 -3.34 -14.01 9.93
N THR A 82 -4.40 -13.61 10.61
CA THR A 82 -5.79 -13.82 10.19
C THR A 82 -6.32 -12.63 9.37
N LEU A 83 -7.34 -12.87 8.55
CA LEU A 83 -7.98 -11.86 7.69
C LEU A 83 -8.44 -10.60 8.46
N THR A 84 -8.91 -10.76 9.70
CA THR A 84 -9.31 -9.63 10.55
C THR A 84 -8.14 -8.74 10.97
N GLN A 85 -6.93 -9.30 11.05
CA GLN A 85 -5.71 -8.61 11.44
C GLN A 85 -4.99 -8.00 10.23
N SER A 86 -4.98 -8.67 9.07
CA SER A 86 -4.36 -8.18 7.84
C SER A 86 -5.23 -7.20 7.06
N GLY A 87 -6.54 -7.43 7.05
CA GLY A 87 -7.47 -6.83 6.11
C GLY A 87 -7.46 -7.53 4.74
N ASP A 88 -8.58 -7.42 4.02
CA ASP A 88 -8.85 -8.21 2.81
C ASP A 88 -7.80 -7.99 1.72
N GLU A 89 -7.42 -6.73 1.46
CA GLU A 89 -6.41 -6.39 0.44
C GLU A 89 -5.06 -7.06 0.73
N ALA A 90 -4.58 -6.97 1.99
CA ALA A 90 -3.28 -7.52 2.35
C ALA A 90 -3.27 -9.04 2.30
N MET A 91 -4.40 -9.66 2.67
CA MET A 91 -4.56 -11.09 2.56
C MET A 91 -4.53 -11.56 1.10
N GLU A 92 -5.14 -10.80 0.18
CA GLU A 92 -5.16 -11.10 -1.24
C GLU A 92 -3.74 -11.16 -1.85
N TYR A 93 -2.84 -10.27 -1.44
CA TYR A 93 -1.43 -10.31 -1.87
C TYR A 93 -0.66 -11.46 -1.23
N ALA A 94 -0.99 -11.80 0.02
CA ALA A 94 -0.30 -12.86 0.73
C ALA A 94 -0.58 -14.25 0.15
N PHE A 95 -1.71 -14.45 -0.55
CA PHE A 95 -1.97 -15.70 -1.28
C PHE A 95 -1.15 -15.86 -2.57
N GLU A 96 -0.48 -14.82 -3.08
CA GLU A 96 0.32 -14.92 -4.29
C GLU A 96 1.73 -15.47 -4.00
N GLU A 97 2.16 -16.51 -4.71
CA GLU A 97 3.43 -17.21 -4.45
C GLU A 97 4.69 -16.38 -4.79
N ASN A 98 4.59 -15.49 -5.78
CA ASN A 98 5.67 -14.60 -6.21
C ASN A 98 6.00 -13.53 -5.15
N ILE A 99 5.05 -13.24 -4.25
CA ILE A 99 5.21 -12.25 -3.19
C ILE A 99 5.72 -12.97 -1.95
N LYS A 100 7.00 -12.74 -1.60
CA LYS A 100 7.64 -13.40 -0.45
C LYS A 100 7.21 -12.82 0.88
N GLY A 101 6.83 -11.55 0.93
CA GLY A 101 6.35 -10.93 2.15
C GLY A 101 5.34 -9.83 1.93
N VAL A 102 4.46 -9.67 2.91
CA VAL A 102 3.45 -8.61 2.94
C VAL A 102 3.47 -7.96 4.31
N ILE A 103 3.58 -6.64 4.34
CA ILE A 103 3.62 -5.83 5.55
C ILE A 103 2.51 -4.79 5.46
N VAL A 104 1.79 -4.58 6.56
CA VAL A 104 0.81 -3.51 6.70
C VAL A 104 1.29 -2.51 7.73
N SER A 105 1.26 -1.23 7.38
CA SER A 105 1.63 -0.15 8.30
C SER A 105 1.00 1.17 7.86
N GLU A 106 0.48 1.96 8.80
CA GLU A 106 -0.01 3.32 8.50
C GLU A 106 1.12 4.24 8.05
N ASP A 107 2.29 4.08 8.67
CA ASP A 107 3.52 4.76 8.31
C ASP A 107 4.42 3.82 7.51
N ARG A 108 4.88 4.27 6.35
CA ARG A 108 5.67 3.45 5.40
C ARG A 108 7.16 3.80 5.42
N VAL A 109 7.57 4.61 6.40
CA VAL A 109 8.95 5.05 6.62
C VAL A 109 9.66 4.12 7.59
#